data_AF-A0A9P4S5H2-F1
#
_entry.id   AF-A0A9P4S5H2-F1
#
_cell.length_a   1.000
_cell.length_b   1.000
_cell.length_c   1.000
_cell.angle_alpha   90.00
_cell.angle_beta   90.00
_cell.angle_gamma   90.00
#
_symmetry.space_group_name_H-M   'P 1'
#
loop_
_entity.id
_entity.type
_entity.pdbx_description
1 polymer ?
#
loop_
_entity_poly.entity_id
_entity_poly.type
_entity_poly.pdbx_seq_one_letter_code
_entity_poly.pdbx_strand_id
1 'polypeptide(L)'
;MPASIARVASRATAGRLFWRTPTCRAPCPRSIPRYLSTSIPRYYAEPSDTPYGTDDTGRPLGGTRLIETDAQFAATFDPEESPHLNQPDEGSNTEKRKIRHYTVNFGPQHPAAHGVLRLILELNGEEIVRADPHVGLLHRGTEKLIEYRTYLQALPYFDRFDYVSMMTNEQCFSLGVEKLLNIDIPIRAKYIRTLFGEITRILNHLMSVLSHAMDVGALTPFLWGFEEREKLMEFYERVSGARLHAAYVRPGGVSQDIPLGLLDDIYQWATQFGDRIDETEELLTDNRIWKGRTEGIGVVSAADALNYGFTGVMLRGSGVPWDIRKSQPYDAYGEVEFDVPVGINGDCYDRYLCRMEEFRQSLRIIHQCLNQMPAGPVKVEDYKIAPPPRAAMKENMEALIHHFLLFSKGYAVPPGETYSAIEAPKGEMGVFLVSDGSERPYRCHVRAPGFAHLGCMDQISRGHLLADAVAIIGTMDLVFGEVDR
;
A
#
# COMPACT_ATOMS: atom_id res chain seq x y z
N MET A 1 29.59 28.24 34.81
CA MET A 1 28.16 28.13 35.16
C MET A 1 27.53 27.06 34.28
N PRO A 2 27.30 25.84 34.80
CA PRO A 2 26.53 24.80 34.14
C PRO A 2 25.28 24.45 34.97
N ALA A 3 24.12 24.19 34.33
CA ALA A 3 22.93 23.71 35.02
C ALA A 3 22.66 22.24 34.66
N SER A 4 23.07 21.35 35.56
CA SER A 4 22.64 19.95 35.62
C SER A 4 21.35 19.84 36.44
N ILE A 5 20.32 19.18 35.91
CA ILE A 5 19.17 18.73 36.72
C ILE A 5 19.12 17.21 36.66
N ALA A 6 19.95 16.61 37.50
CA ALA A 6 19.77 15.26 38.02
C ALA A 6 19.57 15.42 39.53
N ARG A 7 18.32 15.41 40.01
CA ARG A 7 17.95 15.23 41.42
C ARG A 7 16.43 15.18 41.58
N VAL A 8 15.85 13.99 41.44
CA VAL A 8 14.74 13.54 42.31
C VAL A 8 14.86 12.02 42.45
N ALA A 9 15.73 11.59 43.35
CA ALA A 9 15.68 10.26 43.93
C ALA A 9 15.78 10.43 45.44
N SER A 10 14.65 10.38 46.14
CA SER A 10 14.61 10.15 47.58
C SER A 10 13.43 9.23 47.91
N ARG A 11 13.78 7.95 48.01
CA ARG A 11 13.30 6.96 49.00
C ARG A 11 11.99 7.27 49.73
N ALA A 12 11.00 6.42 49.50
CA ALA A 12 10.12 5.92 50.55
C ALA A 12 9.89 4.41 50.33
N THR A 13 10.57 3.62 51.15
CA THR A 13 10.34 2.20 51.38
C THR A 13 9.01 2.01 52.10
N ALA A 14 8.03 1.30 51.51
CA ALA A 14 6.92 0.72 52.27
C ALA A 14 6.29 -0.47 51.55
N GLY A 15 6.37 -1.61 52.25
CA GLY A 15 5.68 -2.89 52.11
C GLY A 15 4.57 -3.07 51.07
N ARG A 16 4.72 -4.14 50.29
CA ARG A 16 3.59 -4.95 49.81
C ARG A 16 2.74 -5.36 51.00
N LEU A 17 1.54 -4.81 51.11
CA LEU A 17 0.48 -5.31 51.97
C LEU A 17 -0.82 -5.24 51.18
N PHE A 18 -1.30 -6.43 50.80
CA PHE A 18 -2.64 -6.67 50.30
C PHE A 18 -3.65 -6.24 51.36
N TRP A 19 -4.29 -5.08 51.18
CA TRP A 19 -5.49 -4.72 51.92
C TRP A 19 -6.71 -5.07 51.08
N ARG A 20 -7.31 -6.23 51.39
CA ARG A 20 -8.68 -6.55 51.03
C ARG A 20 -9.59 -5.78 52.01
N THR A 21 -10.25 -4.74 51.54
CA THR A 21 -11.45 -4.20 52.20
C THR A 21 -12.70 -4.77 51.54
N PRO A 22 -13.69 -5.27 52.30
CA PRO A 22 -14.86 -5.94 51.76
C PRO A 22 -15.90 -4.88 51.35
N THR A 23 -15.98 -4.56 50.07
CA THR A 23 -17.14 -3.81 49.56
C THR A 23 -18.23 -4.80 49.21
N CYS A 24 -19.29 -4.80 50.01
CA CYS A 24 -20.58 -5.42 49.71
C CYS A 24 -20.99 -5.09 48.26
N ARG A 25 -21.10 -6.12 47.42
CA ARG A 25 -21.66 -6.00 46.06
C ARG A 25 -23.16 -5.79 46.18
N ALA A 26 -23.62 -4.57 45.96
CA ALA A 26 -24.95 -4.36 45.38
C ALA A 26 -24.91 -4.86 43.92
N PRO A 27 -25.90 -5.61 43.43
CA PRO A 27 -25.94 -6.03 42.04
C PRO A 27 -26.35 -4.83 41.16
N CYS A 28 -25.36 -4.14 40.58
CA CYS A 28 -25.61 -3.28 39.42
C CYS A 28 -26.01 -4.17 38.22
N PRO A 29 -27.00 -3.76 37.40
CA PRO A 29 -27.45 -4.54 36.26
C PRO A 29 -26.32 -4.64 35.23
N ARG A 30 -25.95 -5.87 34.86
CA ARG A 30 -24.97 -6.13 33.80
C ARG A 30 -25.51 -5.58 32.48
N SER A 31 -24.80 -4.62 31.90
CA SER A 31 -24.96 -4.18 30.52
C SER A 31 -24.77 -5.36 29.58
N ILE A 32 -25.84 -5.71 28.86
CA ILE A 32 -25.93 -6.85 27.94
C ILE A 32 -25.12 -6.55 26.66
N PRO A 33 -24.25 -7.45 26.17
CA PRO A 33 -23.71 -7.37 24.82
C PRO A 33 -24.84 -7.64 23.81
N ARG A 34 -25.03 -6.75 22.84
CA ARG A 34 -26.07 -6.87 21.80
C ARG A 34 -25.76 -8.05 20.88
N TYR A 35 -26.63 -9.07 20.89
CA TYR A 35 -26.61 -10.18 19.93
C TYR A 35 -27.75 -10.04 18.89
N LEU A 36 -27.49 -10.58 17.70
CA LEU A 36 -28.17 -10.44 16.41
C LEU A 36 -29.56 -11.11 16.26
N SER A 37 -30.34 -11.30 17.33
CA SER A 37 -31.69 -11.91 17.25
C SER A 37 -32.78 -10.99 17.78
N THR A 38 -33.88 -10.82 17.02
CA THR A 38 -35.03 -9.96 17.35
C THR A 38 -36.03 -10.58 18.34
N SER A 39 -35.77 -11.78 18.87
CA SER A 39 -36.59 -12.38 19.92
C SER A 39 -36.06 -12.02 21.31
N ILE A 40 -36.96 -11.49 22.17
CA ILE A 40 -36.67 -11.24 23.58
C ILE A 40 -36.40 -12.60 24.27
N PRO A 41 -35.32 -12.77 25.06
CA PRO A 41 -35.08 -14.01 25.78
C PRO A 41 -36.21 -14.23 26.80
N ARG A 42 -36.95 -15.33 26.64
CA ARG A 42 -38.00 -15.76 27.58
C ARG A 42 -37.36 -16.59 28.69
N TYR A 43 -37.44 -16.11 29.93
CA TYR A 43 -37.07 -16.89 31.11
C TYR A 43 -38.30 -17.67 31.59
N TYR A 44 -38.16 -18.98 31.78
CA TYR A 44 -39.29 -19.85 32.17
C TYR A 44 -39.45 -20.04 33.68
N ALA A 45 -38.46 -19.61 34.47
CA ALA A 45 -38.49 -19.69 35.93
C ALA A 45 -37.68 -18.54 36.55
N GLU A 46 -38.18 -18.00 37.66
CA GLU A 46 -37.48 -17.03 38.48
C GLU A 46 -37.13 -17.63 39.85
N PRO A 47 -35.99 -17.26 40.47
CA PRO A 47 -35.67 -17.66 41.83
C PRO A 47 -36.67 -17.02 42.81
N SER A 48 -37.28 -17.82 43.68
CA SER A 48 -38.20 -17.32 44.71
C SER A 48 -37.45 -17.00 45.99
N ASP A 49 -37.69 -15.81 46.55
CA ASP A 49 -37.05 -15.34 47.79
C ASP A 49 -37.44 -16.13 49.05
N THR A 50 -38.49 -16.97 48.97
CA THR A 50 -38.90 -17.85 50.06
C THR A 50 -38.14 -19.18 50.01
N PRO A 51 -37.38 -19.56 51.05
CA PRO A 51 -36.65 -20.82 51.05
C PRO A 51 -37.59 -22.02 51.19
N TYR A 52 -37.36 -23.07 50.39
CA TYR A 52 -38.22 -24.26 50.30
C TYR A 52 -37.90 -25.31 51.38
N GLY A 53 -36.82 -25.11 52.15
CA GLY A 53 -36.38 -25.98 53.22
C GLY A 53 -34.94 -25.65 53.65
N THR A 54 -34.38 -26.39 54.61
CA THR A 54 -32.98 -26.29 55.02
C THR A 54 -32.26 -27.61 54.78
N ASP A 55 -31.03 -27.56 54.28
CA ASP A 55 -30.16 -28.74 54.19
C ASP A 55 -29.79 -29.25 55.60
N ASP A 56 -29.29 -30.48 55.71
CA ASP A 56 -28.84 -31.11 56.99
C ASP A 56 -27.74 -30.32 57.74
N THR A 57 -27.20 -29.26 57.13
CA THR A 57 -26.24 -28.31 57.73
C THR A 57 -26.87 -26.95 58.11
N GLY A 58 -28.20 -26.84 58.06
CA GLY A 58 -28.97 -25.67 58.52
C GLY A 58 -28.99 -24.46 57.56
N ARG A 59 -28.58 -24.62 56.30
CA ARG A 59 -28.64 -23.53 55.30
C ARG A 59 -29.94 -23.60 54.47
N PRO A 60 -30.61 -22.46 54.21
CA PRO A 60 -31.85 -22.45 53.44
C PRO A 60 -31.60 -22.67 51.95
N LEU A 61 -32.31 -23.65 51.36
CA LEU A 61 -32.32 -23.90 49.92
C LEU A 61 -33.26 -22.90 49.23
N GLY A 62 -32.75 -22.19 48.21
CA GLY A 62 -33.55 -21.27 47.39
C GLY A 62 -34.49 -22.03 46.45
N GLY A 63 -35.78 -21.70 46.48
CA GLY A 63 -36.78 -22.25 45.56
C GLY A 63 -36.75 -21.55 44.20
N THR A 64 -37.31 -22.18 43.17
CA THR A 64 -37.59 -21.54 41.87
C THR A 64 -39.10 -21.59 41.60
N ARG A 65 -39.67 -20.47 41.15
CA ARG A 65 -41.08 -20.36 40.74
C ARG A 65 -41.16 -20.33 39.23
N LEU A 66 -41.96 -21.22 38.64
CA LEU A 66 -42.26 -21.19 37.21
C LEU A 66 -43.17 -20.01 36.89
N ILE A 67 -42.87 -19.30 35.79
CA ILE A 67 -43.71 -18.21 35.30
C ILE A 67 -44.90 -18.84 34.57
N GLU A 68 -46.13 -18.43 34.90
CA GLU A 68 -47.33 -18.89 34.21
C GLU A 68 -47.30 -18.43 32.74
N THR A 69 -47.63 -19.34 31.81
CA THR A 69 -47.64 -19.02 30.38
C THR A 69 -48.77 -18.05 30.03
N ASP A 70 -48.48 -17.04 29.21
CA ASP A 70 -49.48 -16.08 28.73
C ASP A 70 -50.69 -16.79 28.08
N ALA A 71 -51.89 -16.26 28.32
CA ALA A 71 -53.15 -16.82 27.84
C ALA A 71 -53.27 -16.97 26.31
N GLN A 72 -52.37 -16.35 25.55
CA GLN A 72 -52.30 -16.39 24.08
C GLN A 72 -51.38 -17.49 23.52
N PHE A 73 -50.78 -18.33 24.38
CA PHE A 73 -49.87 -19.41 23.95
C PHE A 73 -50.55 -20.47 23.04
N ALA A 74 -51.87 -20.61 23.13
CA ALA A 74 -52.62 -21.62 22.39
C ALA A 74 -53.10 -21.18 20.98
N ALA A 75 -52.96 -19.90 20.61
CA ALA A 75 -53.43 -19.41 19.31
C ALA A 75 -52.36 -19.61 18.22
N THR A 76 -52.72 -20.28 17.13
CA THR A 76 -51.88 -20.37 15.92
C THR A 76 -51.79 -19.01 15.24
N PHE A 77 -50.56 -18.57 14.95
CA PHE A 77 -50.26 -17.24 14.42
C PHE A 77 -50.46 -17.20 12.90
N ASP A 78 -51.55 -16.59 12.42
CA ASP A 78 -51.76 -16.32 10.99
C ASP A 78 -51.03 -15.02 10.60
N PRO A 79 -50.04 -15.05 9.67
CA PRO A 79 -49.20 -13.89 9.34
C PRO A 79 -49.92 -12.71 8.67
N GLU A 80 -51.16 -12.90 8.21
CA GLU A 80 -51.89 -11.91 7.39
C GLU A 80 -52.80 -10.98 8.21
N GLU A 81 -53.12 -11.31 9.46
CA GLU A 81 -54.00 -10.51 10.34
C GLU A 81 -53.24 -9.73 11.43
N SER A 82 -52.10 -9.10 11.10
CA SER A 82 -51.44 -8.20 12.04
C SER A 82 -52.13 -6.82 12.08
N PRO A 83 -52.71 -6.37 13.21
CA PRO A 83 -53.40 -5.08 13.30
C PRO A 83 -52.46 -3.86 13.38
N HIS A 84 -51.15 -4.07 13.22
CA HIS A 84 -50.13 -3.02 13.31
C HIS A 84 -49.91 -2.21 12.03
N LEU A 85 -50.62 -2.53 10.94
CA LEU A 85 -50.49 -1.78 9.68
C LEU A 85 -51.36 -0.51 9.61
N ASN A 86 -52.34 -0.33 10.50
CA ASN A 86 -53.32 0.77 10.42
C ASN A 86 -53.48 1.56 11.73
N GLN A 87 -52.40 1.78 12.51
CA GLN A 87 -52.40 2.87 13.48
C GLN A 87 -51.79 4.11 12.82
N PRO A 88 -52.50 5.26 12.78
CA PRO A 88 -51.86 6.50 12.39
C PRO A 88 -50.80 6.84 13.46
N ASP A 89 -49.54 6.93 13.03
CA ASP A 89 -48.42 7.36 13.88
C ASP A 89 -48.72 8.75 14.46
N GLU A 90 -49.32 8.82 15.64
CA GLU A 90 -49.45 10.06 16.41
C GLU A 90 -48.05 10.51 16.87
N GLY A 91 -47.46 11.46 16.15
CA GLY A 91 -46.23 12.16 16.54
C GLY A 91 -45.04 11.97 15.60
N SER A 92 -45.23 12.18 14.30
CA SER A 92 -44.15 12.24 13.31
C SER A 92 -43.33 13.54 13.44
N ASN A 93 -42.43 13.60 14.43
CA ASN A 93 -41.21 14.43 14.28
C ASN A 93 -40.34 13.74 13.21
N THR A 94 -40.61 14.04 11.94
CA THR A 94 -39.87 13.56 10.75
C THR A 94 -38.38 13.87 10.84
N GLU A 95 -37.98 14.87 11.63
CA GLU A 95 -36.59 15.31 11.79
C GLU A 95 -35.68 14.33 12.55
N LYS A 96 -36.20 13.28 13.21
CA LYS A 96 -35.40 12.33 14.02
C LYS A 96 -35.55 10.85 13.67
N ARG A 97 -35.99 10.50 12.46
CA ARG A 97 -35.88 9.10 12.00
C ARG A 97 -34.42 8.78 11.69
N LYS A 98 -33.84 7.80 12.39
CA LYS A 98 -32.52 7.26 12.06
C LYS A 98 -32.58 6.65 10.66
N ILE A 99 -31.85 7.26 9.71
CA ILE A 99 -31.70 6.75 8.36
C ILE A 99 -31.02 5.38 8.46
N ARG A 100 -31.65 4.34 7.90
CA ARG A 100 -31.05 3.00 7.84
C ARG A 100 -30.19 2.95 6.57
N HIS A 101 -28.88 2.89 6.75
CA HIS A 101 -27.94 2.70 5.66
C HIS A 101 -27.94 1.24 5.20
N TYR A 102 -27.78 1.03 3.89
CA TYR A 102 -27.63 -0.30 3.31
C TYR A 102 -26.13 -0.62 3.20
N THR A 103 -25.72 -1.79 3.70
CA THR A 103 -24.32 -2.21 3.66
C THR A 103 -24.08 -3.12 2.47
N VAL A 104 -23.24 -2.68 1.52
CA VAL A 104 -22.81 -3.48 0.37
C VAL A 104 -21.39 -3.94 0.57
N ASN A 105 -21.16 -5.23 0.35
CA ASN A 105 -19.81 -5.78 0.32
C ASN A 105 -19.32 -5.83 -1.12
N PHE A 106 -18.37 -4.97 -1.46
CA PHE A 106 -17.55 -5.12 -2.64
C PHE A 106 -16.56 -6.25 -2.36
N GLY A 107 -16.83 -7.41 -2.95
CA GLY A 107 -16.13 -8.64 -2.61
C GLY A 107 -14.71 -8.70 -3.17
N PRO A 108 -13.86 -9.59 -2.63
CA PRO A 108 -12.51 -9.84 -3.16
C PRO A 108 -12.46 -10.26 -4.63
N GLN A 109 -13.56 -10.84 -5.12
CA GLN A 109 -13.71 -11.26 -6.51
C GLN A 109 -14.55 -10.24 -7.25
N HIS A 110 -13.91 -9.13 -7.64
CA HIS A 110 -14.51 -8.09 -8.47
C HIS A 110 -13.47 -7.56 -9.47
N PRO A 111 -13.81 -7.35 -10.75
CA PRO A 111 -12.85 -6.87 -11.76
C PRO A 111 -12.15 -5.56 -11.37
N ALA A 112 -12.92 -4.55 -10.95
CA ALA A 112 -12.39 -3.25 -10.53
C ALA A 112 -11.63 -3.26 -9.18
N ALA A 113 -11.52 -4.41 -8.50
CA ALA A 113 -10.69 -4.52 -7.31
C ALA A 113 -9.20 -4.72 -7.65
N HIS A 114 -8.82 -4.93 -8.92
CA HIS A 114 -7.45 -5.16 -9.40
C HIS A 114 -6.59 -6.02 -8.48
N GLY A 115 -7.13 -7.17 -8.09
CA GLY A 115 -6.54 -8.04 -7.10
C GLY A 115 -7.57 -8.46 -6.08
N VAL A 116 -7.24 -8.31 -4.80
CA VAL A 116 -8.01 -8.89 -3.70
C VAL A 116 -8.30 -7.79 -2.67
N LEU A 117 -9.33 -6.99 -2.92
CA LEU A 117 -9.83 -5.96 -2.01
C LEU A 117 -11.24 -6.32 -1.52
N ARG A 118 -11.47 -6.21 -0.21
CA ARG A 118 -12.82 -6.25 0.35
C ARG A 118 -13.19 -4.86 0.84
N LEU A 119 -14.09 -4.17 0.16
CA LEU A 119 -14.56 -2.84 0.55
C LEU A 119 -16.00 -2.94 1.07
N ILE A 120 -16.21 -2.63 2.36
CA ILE A 120 -17.55 -2.56 2.95
C ILE A 120 -18.02 -1.11 2.81
N LEU A 121 -19.07 -0.91 2.02
CA LEU A 121 -19.65 0.40 1.75
C LEU A 121 -20.98 0.52 2.49
N GLU A 122 -21.15 1.60 3.26
CA GLU A 122 -22.45 2.02 3.78
C GLU A 122 -23.04 3.06 2.84
N LEU A 123 -24.16 2.70 2.20
CA LEU A 123 -24.83 3.53 1.20
C LEU A 123 -26.10 4.15 1.77
N ASN A 124 -26.37 5.38 1.36
CA ASN A 124 -27.67 6.03 1.47
C ASN A 124 -28.25 6.21 0.08
N GLY A 125 -29.05 5.25 -0.37
CA GLY A 125 -29.42 5.16 -1.79
C GLY A 125 -28.19 4.76 -2.62
N GLU A 126 -27.71 5.67 -3.46
CA GLU A 126 -26.51 5.49 -4.29
C GLU A 126 -25.26 6.19 -3.73
N GLU A 127 -25.44 7.12 -2.78
CA GLU A 127 -24.35 7.90 -2.18
C GLU A 127 -23.62 7.11 -1.10
N ILE A 128 -22.30 7.19 -1.12
CA ILE A 128 -21.42 6.56 -0.11
C ILE A 128 -21.35 7.45 1.12
N VAL A 129 -21.76 6.91 2.27
CA VAL A 129 -21.66 7.58 3.58
C VAL A 129 -20.37 7.18 4.30
N ARG A 130 -19.97 5.91 4.15
CA ARG A 130 -18.75 5.37 4.76
C ARG A 130 -18.18 4.26 3.91
N ALA A 131 -16.86 4.23 3.76
CA ALA A 131 -16.14 3.13 3.14
C ALA A 131 -15.12 2.53 4.12
N ASP A 132 -15.14 1.21 4.28
CA ASP A 132 -14.19 0.48 5.14
C ASP A 132 -13.41 -0.54 4.29
N PRO A 133 -12.17 -0.22 3.87
CA PRO A 133 -11.32 -1.12 3.11
C PRO A 133 -10.66 -2.15 4.02
N HIS A 134 -11.12 -3.40 3.94
CA HIS A 134 -10.46 -4.54 4.56
C HIS A 134 -9.33 -5.04 3.67
N VAL A 135 -8.11 -4.92 4.21
CA VAL A 135 -6.86 -5.37 3.60
C VAL A 135 -6.25 -6.53 4.41
N GLY A 136 -5.17 -7.12 3.90
CA GLY A 136 -4.47 -8.25 4.53
C GLY A 136 -4.74 -9.60 3.86
N LEU A 137 -5.52 -9.64 2.78
CA LEU A 137 -5.83 -10.88 2.06
C LEU A 137 -4.62 -11.40 1.28
N LEU A 138 -3.66 -10.53 0.94
CA LEU A 138 -2.39 -10.88 0.30
C LEU A 138 -1.19 -10.74 1.24
N HIS A 139 -1.41 -10.61 2.56
CA HIS A 139 -0.32 -10.45 3.52
C HIS A 139 0.48 -11.74 3.65
N ARG A 140 1.80 -11.65 3.42
CA ARG A 140 2.71 -12.81 3.37
C ARG A 140 3.75 -12.81 4.50
N GLY A 141 3.72 -11.83 5.40
CA GLY A 141 4.74 -11.67 6.44
C GLY A 141 6.13 -11.44 5.87
N THR A 142 6.22 -10.69 4.77
CA THR A 142 7.45 -10.49 4.00
C THR A 142 8.54 -9.80 4.79
N GLU A 143 8.21 -8.74 5.53
CA GLU A 143 9.14 -8.03 6.42
C GLU A 143 9.77 -8.99 7.44
N LYS A 144 8.98 -9.96 7.93
CA LYS A 144 9.46 -10.98 8.86
C LYS A 144 10.38 -11.99 8.19
N LEU A 145 10.10 -12.36 6.94
CA LEU A 145 10.98 -13.25 6.17
C LEU A 145 12.33 -12.58 5.87
N ILE A 146 12.34 -11.27 5.62
CA ILE A 146 13.56 -10.49 5.37
C ILE A 146 14.53 -10.57 6.57
N GLU A 147 14.04 -10.53 7.81
CA GLU A 147 14.87 -10.65 9.02
C GLU A 147 15.68 -11.96 9.11
N TYR A 148 15.20 -13.03 8.44
CA TYR A 148 15.87 -14.34 8.44
C TYR A 148 16.79 -14.56 7.23
N ARG A 149 16.89 -13.60 6.31
CA ARG A 149 17.65 -13.69 5.06
C ARG A 149 18.79 -12.69 5.04
N THR A 150 19.80 -12.95 4.23
CA THR A 150 20.88 -11.96 4.00
C THR A 150 20.42 -10.85 3.08
N TYR A 151 21.10 -9.71 3.05
CA TYR A 151 20.72 -8.57 2.19
C TYR A 151 20.52 -8.96 0.72
N LEU A 152 21.42 -9.78 0.15
CA LEU A 152 21.30 -10.25 -1.23
C LEU A 152 20.11 -11.21 -1.43
N GLN A 153 19.83 -12.07 -0.45
CA GLN A 153 18.67 -12.98 -0.49
C GLN A 153 17.35 -12.27 -0.24
N ALA A 154 17.39 -11.12 0.45
CA ALA A 154 16.23 -10.30 0.74
C ALA A 154 15.79 -9.44 -0.47
N LEU A 155 16.71 -9.10 -1.36
CA LEU A 155 16.46 -8.27 -2.55
C LEU A 155 15.20 -8.69 -3.35
N PRO A 156 14.99 -9.97 -3.72
CA PRO A 156 13.86 -10.36 -4.56
C PRO A 156 12.48 -10.24 -3.89
N TYR A 157 12.42 -9.96 -2.58
CA TYR A 157 11.14 -9.60 -1.95
C TYR A 157 10.67 -8.22 -2.41
N PHE A 158 11.60 -7.31 -2.73
CA PHE A 158 11.27 -5.95 -3.18
C PHE A 158 10.63 -5.95 -4.58
N ASP A 159 11.09 -6.80 -5.49
CA ASP A 159 10.51 -6.97 -6.83
C ASP A 159 9.05 -7.48 -6.79
N ARG A 160 8.65 -8.07 -5.65
CA ARG A 160 7.36 -8.75 -5.45
C ARG A 160 6.38 -7.96 -4.58
N PHE A 161 6.78 -6.78 -4.09
CA PHE A 161 5.88 -5.84 -3.42
C PHE A 161 4.97 -5.19 -4.46
N ASP A 162 5.46 -4.10 -5.07
CA ASP A 162 4.85 -3.60 -6.29
C ASP A 162 5.40 -4.41 -7.48
N TYR A 163 4.64 -5.42 -7.88
CA TYR A 163 4.98 -6.31 -8.99
C TYR A 163 4.83 -5.65 -10.38
N VAL A 164 4.44 -4.38 -10.45
CA VAL A 164 4.41 -3.59 -11.68
C VAL A 164 5.68 -2.77 -11.84
N SER A 165 6.22 -2.22 -10.74
CA SER A 165 7.47 -1.47 -10.74
C SER A 165 8.61 -2.17 -9.99
N MET A 166 9.14 -3.22 -10.61
CA MET A 166 10.14 -4.10 -9.99
C MET A 166 11.48 -3.38 -9.72
N MET A 167 12.06 -2.74 -10.75
CA MET A 167 13.42 -2.17 -10.64
C MET A 167 13.47 -0.96 -9.69
N THR A 168 12.40 -0.17 -9.58
CA THR A 168 12.34 0.94 -8.62
C THR A 168 12.35 0.41 -7.20
N ASN A 169 11.66 -0.69 -6.91
CA ASN A 169 11.67 -1.28 -5.57
C ASN A 169 13.06 -1.83 -5.22
N GLU A 170 13.71 -2.52 -6.17
CA GLU A 170 15.10 -2.96 -6.06
C GLU A 170 16.05 -1.78 -5.82
N GLN A 171 15.84 -0.68 -6.52
CA GLN A 171 16.61 0.56 -6.39
C GLN A 171 16.43 1.20 -5.01
N CYS A 172 15.21 1.26 -4.48
CA CYS A 172 14.95 1.80 -3.15
C CYS A 172 15.70 1.02 -2.05
N PHE A 173 15.64 -0.32 -2.12
CA PHE A 173 16.37 -1.17 -1.19
C PHE A 173 17.89 -1.04 -1.38
N SER A 174 18.36 -1.02 -2.63
CA SER A 174 19.80 -0.90 -2.93
C SER A 174 20.38 0.42 -2.40
N LEU A 175 19.68 1.54 -2.61
CA LEU A 175 20.10 2.84 -2.09
C LEU A 175 20.12 2.88 -0.56
N GLY A 176 19.18 2.22 0.11
CA GLY A 176 19.19 2.10 1.57
C GLY A 176 20.40 1.33 2.10
N VAL A 177 20.71 0.19 1.47
CA VAL A 177 21.88 -0.62 1.84
C VAL A 177 23.20 0.10 1.47
N GLU A 178 23.26 0.78 0.34
CA GLU A 178 24.43 1.56 -0.11
C GLU A 178 24.73 2.74 0.83
N LYS A 179 23.69 3.41 1.34
CA LYS A 179 23.82 4.44 2.38
C LYS A 179 24.38 3.88 3.69
N LEU A 180 23.93 2.69 4.12
CA LEU A 180 24.48 2.03 5.32
C LEU A 180 25.94 1.58 5.12
N LEU A 181 26.28 1.11 3.93
CA LEU A 181 27.63 0.66 3.57
C LEU A 181 28.60 1.83 3.30
N ASN A 182 28.10 3.07 3.14
CA ASN A 182 28.88 4.24 2.74
C ASN A 182 29.71 4.00 1.47
N ILE A 183 29.08 3.43 0.44
CA ILE A 183 29.72 3.16 -0.85
C ILE A 183 29.15 4.05 -1.96
N ASP A 184 30.05 4.52 -2.81
CA ASP A 184 29.69 5.22 -4.03
C ASP A 184 29.69 4.25 -5.22
N ILE A 185 28.64 4.37 -6.03
CA ILE A 185 28.40 3.52 -7.19
C ILE A 185 29.07 4.13 -8.42
N PRO A 186 29.61 3.31 -9.34
CA PRO A 186 30.12 3.80 -10.62
C PRO A 186 29.10 4.61 -11.41
N ILE A 187 29.58 5.61 -12.15
CA ILE A 187 28.74 6.54 -12.94
C ILE A 187 27.89 5.76 -13.95
N ARG A 188 28.47 4.79 -14.67
CA ARG A 188 27.72 3.96 -15.64
C ARG A 188 26.55 3.23 -14.98
N ALA A 189 26.73 2.67 -13.79
CA ALA A 189 25.65 2.00 -13.08
C ALA A 189 24.53 2.96 -12.65
N LYS A 190 24.85 4.21 -12.30
CA LYS A 190 23.85 5.25 -12.02
C LYS A 190 23.00 5.54 -13.26
N TYR A 191 23.61 5.72 -14.43
CA TYR A 191 22.89 5.93 -15.70
C TYR A 191 22.03 4.73 -16.12
N ILE A 192 22.52 3.51 -15.92
CA ILE A 192 21.75 2.29 -16.21
C ILE A 192 20.52 2.22 -15.28
N ARG A 193 20.69 2.51 -13.98
CA ARG A 193 19.58 2.53 -13.02
C ARG A 193 18.56 3.61 -13.35
N THR A 194 18.97 4.81 -13.76
CA THR A 194 18.03 5.86 -14.17
C THR A 194 17.30 5.48 -15.45
N LEU A 195 17.98 4.90 -16.44
CA LEU A 195 17.37 4.42 -17.67
C LEU A 195 16.28 3.37 -17.40
N PHE A 196 16.61 2.30 -16.65
CA PHE A 196 15.62 1.27 -16.31
C PHE A 196 14.57 1.75 -15.29
N GLY A 197 14.90 2.72 -14.44
CA GLY A 197 13.94 3.36 -13.54
C GLY A 197 12.84 4.07 -14.31
N GLU A 198 13.19 4.82 -15.36
CA GLU A 198 12.20 5.51 -16.21
C GLU A 198 11.47 4.56 -17.16
N ILE A 199 12.11 3.49 -17.66
CA ILE A 199 11.37 2.41 -18.36
C ILE A 199 10.36 1.76 -17.41
N THR A 200 10.72 1.53 -16.15
CA THR A 200 9.81 1.00 -15.12
C THR A 200 8.66 1.97 -14.87
N ARG A 201 8.93 3.28 -14.89
CA ARG A 201 7.90 4.31 -14.75
C ARG A 201 6.88 4.26 -15.87
N ILE A 202 7.34 4.13 -17.12
CA ILE A 202 6.47 3.93 -18.27
C ILE A 202 5.67 2.63 -18.14
N LEU A 203 6.29 1.52 -17.75
CA LEU A 203 5.59 0.25 -17.51
C LEU A 203 4.47 0.38 -16.47
N ASN A 204 4.70 1.14 -15.39
CA ASN A 204 3.73 1.33 -14.33
C ASN A 204 2.59 2.26 -14.75
N HIS A 205 2.90 3.42 -15.34
CA HIS A 205 1.85 4.31 -15.84
C HIS A 205 1.01 3.66 -16.94
N LEU A 206 1.60 2.82 -17.81
CA LEU A 206 0.83 2.03 -18.79
C LEU A 206 -0.15 1.12 -18.06
N MET A 207 0.29 0.37 -17.04
CA MET A 207 -0.65 -0.45 -16.27
C MET A 207 -1.73 0.39 -15.57
N SER A 208 -1.34 1.48 -14.92
CA SER A 208 -2.23 2.34 -14.12
C SER A 208 -3.30 3.01 -14.98
N VAL A 209 -2.90 3.76 -16.01
CA VAL A 209 -3.82 4.53 -16.85
C VAL A 209 -4.76 3.62 -17.62
N LEU A 210 -4.24 2.51 -18.15
CA LEU A 210 -5.02 1.59 -18.97
C LEU A 210 -6.00 0.76 -18.15
N SER A 211 -5.60 0.32 -16.95
CA SER A 211 -6.50 -0.42 -16.06
C SER A 211 -7.58 0.49 -15.52
N HIS A 212 -7.24 1.74 -15.18
CA HIS A 212 -8.24 2.76 -14.82
C HIS A 212 -9.21 3.03 -15.98
N ALA A 213 -8.72 3.13 -17.22
CA ALA A 213 -9.56 3.27 -18.40
C ALA A 213 -10.50 2.08 -18.58
N MET A 214 -10.02 0.85 -18.39
CA MET A 214 -10.81 -0.37 -18.44
C MET A 214 -11.93 -0.38 -17.39
N ASP A 215 -11.63 0.01 -16.15
CA ASP A 215 -12.60 0.01 -15.06
C ASP A 215 -13.76 0.98 -15.30
N VAL A 216 -13.46 2.13 -15.91
CA VAL A 216 -14.47 3.11 -16.30
C VAL A 216 -15.24 2.63 -17.54
N GLY A 217 -14.62 1.79 -18.38
CA GLY A 217 -15.28 1.06 -19.49
C GLY A 217 -14.59 1.15 -20.85
N ALA A 218 -13.45 1.83 -20.97
CA ALA A 218 -12.68 1.95 -22.21
C ALA A 218 -11.71 0.76 -22.38
N LEU A 219 -12.06 -0.16 -23.29
CA LEU A 219 -11.31 -1.42 -23.48
C LEU A 219 -10.17 -1.34 -24.49
N THR A 220 -10.25 -0.44 -25.48
CA THR A 220 -9.28 -0.38 -26.58
C THR A 220 -7.89 0.10 -26.18
N PRO A 221 -7.72 1.15 -25.34
CA PRO A 221 -6.37 1.61 -24.96
C PRO A 221 -5.60 0.53 -24.21
N PHE A 222 -6.30 -0.29 -23.44
CA PHE A 222 -5.69 -1.37 -22.67
C PHE A 222 -4.94 -2.37 -23.55
N LEU A 223 -5.54 -2.78 -24.66
CA LEU A 223 -4.91 -3.72 -25.58
C LEU A 223 -3.72 -3.08 -26.30
N TRP A 224 -3.83 -1.81 -26.72
CA TRP A 224 -2.76 -1.09 -27.39
C TRP A 224 -1.53 -0.90 -26.48
N GLY A 225 -1.74 -0.41 -25.26
CA GLY A 225 -0.61 -0.20 -24.36
C GLY A 225 -0.01 -1.49 -23.79
N PHE A 226 -0.74 -2.61 -23.79
CA PHE A 226 -0.16 -3.91 -23.46
C PHE A 226 0.80 -4.44 -24.54
N GLU A 227 0.62 -4.06 -25.80
CA GLU A 227 1.61 -4.34 -26.85
C GLU A 227 2.94 -3.63 -26.55
N GLU A 228 2.88 -2.34 -26.21
CA GLU A 228 4.08 -1.56 -25.84
C GLU A 228 4.72 -2.06 -24.55
N ARG A 229 3.90 -2.48 -23.58
CA ARG A 229 4.36 -3.12 -22.35
C ARG A 229 5.10 -4.44 -22.63
N GLU A 230 4.67 -5.21 -23.63
CA GLU A 230 5.35 -6.44 -24.03
C GLU A 230 6.74 -6.16 -24.61
N LYS A 231 6.86 -5.13 -25.48
CA LYS A 231 8.15 -4.68 -26.02
C LYS A 231 9.13 -4.28 -24.90
N LEU A 232 8.63 -3.57 -23.87
CA LEU A 232 9.43 -3.23 -22.70
C LEU A 232 9.83 -4.44 -21.85
N MET A 233 8.98 -5.47 -21.73
CA MET A 233 9.34 -6.72 -21.05
C MET A 233 10.44 -7.50 -21.79
N GLU A 234 10.51 -7.40 -23.12
CA GLU A 234 11.62 -7.98 -23.90
C GLU A 234 12.96 -7.35 -23.47
N PHE A 235 12.99 -6.03 -23.24
CA PHE A 235 14.19 -5.37 -22.73
C PHE A 235 14.60 -5.89 -21.35
N TYR A 236 13.63 -6.18 -20.47
CA TYR A 236 13.88 -6.75 -19.14
C TYR A 236 14.45 -8.16 -19.27
N GLU A 237 13.88 -8.96 -20.16
CA GLU A 237 14.35 -10.30 -20.45
C GLU A 237 15.77 -10.31 -21.00
N ARG A 238 16.10 -9.42 -21.93
CA ARG A 238 17.46 -9.33 -22.50
C ARG A 238 18.52 -8.95 -21.48
N VAL A 239 18.15 -8.15 -20.49
CA VAL A 239 19.08 -7.60 -19.48
C VAL A 239 19.25 -8.53 -18.28
N SER A 240 18.15 -9.14 -17.83
CA SER A 240 18.12 -9.93 -16.60
C SER A 240 17.92 -11.43 -16.83
N GLY A 241 17.35 -11.82 -17.97
CA GLY A 241 16.86 -13.17 -18.26
C GLY A 241 15.44 -13.42 -17.78
N ALA A 242 14.79 -12.46 -17.12
CA ALA A 242 13.41 -12.57 -16.65
C ALA A 242 12.57 -11.38 -17.13
N ARG A 243 11.28 -11.64 -17.43
CA ARG A 243 10.37 -10.62 -17.98
C ARG A 243 9.80 -9.66 -16.94
N LEU A 244 9.62 -10.11 -15.70
CA LEU A 244 9.04 -9.31 -14.61
C LEU A 244 10.05 -9.14 -13.46
N HIS A 245 10.23 -10.18 -12.65
CA HIS A 245 11.13 -10.14 -11.48
C HIS A 245 12.58 -10.33 -11.92
N ALA A 246 13.32 -9.23 -12.01
CA ALA A 246 14.64 -9.17 -12.64
C ALA A 246 15.80 -9.38 -11.67
N ALA A 247 15.68 -8.96 -10.40
CA ALA A 247 16.77 -8.96 -9.41
C ALA A 247 18.09 -8.40 -10.00
N TYR A 248 17.95 -7.33 -10.77
CA TYR A 248 18.98 -6.74 -11.61
C TYR A 248 19.70 -5.58 -10.92
N VAL A 249 18.95 -4.68 -10.29
CA VAL A 249 19.50 -3.62 -9.45
C VAL A 249 19.85 -4.24 -8.10
N ARG A 250 21.14 -4.17 -7.73
CA ARG A 250 21.64 -4.80 -6.50
C ARG A 250 22.40 -3.78 -5.67
N PRO A 251 22.49 -3.95 -4.34
CA PRO A 251 23.39 -3.15 -3.53
C PRO A 251 24.83 -3.26 -4.08
N GLY A 252 25.45 -2.13 -4.42
CA GLY A 252 26.75 -2.05 -5.08
C GLY A 252 26.70 -1.87 -6.61
N GLY A 253 25.55 -1.47 -7.16
CA GLY A 253 25.39 -1.16 -8.60
C GLY A 253 24.39 -2.07 -9.32
N VAL A 254 24.85 -2.75 -10.36
CA VAL A 254 23.99 -3.53 -11.26
C VAL A 254 24.51 -4.95 -11.43
N SER A 255 23.63 -5.92 -11.61
CA SER A 255 23.96 -7.34 -11.69
C SER A 255 24.87 -7.69 -12.88
N GLN A 256 24.54 -7.21 -14.08
CA GLN A 256 25.27 -7.45 -15.32
C GLN A 256 25.22 -6.20 -16.21
N ASP A 257 26.17 -6.03 -17.12
CA ASP A 257 26.13 -4.91 -18.07
C ASP A 257 25.06 -5.15 -19.14
N ILE A 258 24.67 -4.07 -19.83
CA ILE A 258 23.71 -4.10 -20.92
C ILE A 258 24.26 -4.93 -22.09
N PRO A 259 23.47 -5.84 -22.69
CA PRO A 259 23.89 -6.57 -23.88
C PRO A 259 24.10 -5.66 -25.09
N LEU A 260 25.01 -6.04 -25.98
CA LEU A 260 25.30 -5.28 -27.20
C LEU A 260 24.05 -5.13 -28.07
N GLY A 261 23.84 -3.92 -28.62
CA GLY A 261 22.71 -3.57 -29.48
C GLY A 261 21.43 -3.13 -28.74
N LEU A 262 21.30 -3.35 -27.43
CA LEU A 262 20.06 -3.00 -26.71
C LEU A 262 19.77 -1.49 -26.71
N LEU A 263 20.81 -0.64 -26.64
CA LEU A 263 20.62 0.81 -26.64
C LEU A 263 19.98 1.31 -27.94
N ASP A 264 20.33 0.70 -29.07
CA ASP A 264 19.76 1.04 -30.38
C ASP A 264 18.29 0.60 -30.47
N ASP A 265 17.97 -0.55 -29.90
CA ASP A 265 16.59 -1.08 -29.86
C ASP A 265 15.68 -0.21 -28.95
N ILE A 266 16.19 0.22 -27.78
CA ILE A 266 15.47 1.15 -26.90
C ILE A 266 15.25 2.49 -27.62
N TYR A 267 16.24 2.98 -28.37
CA TYR A 267 16.08 4.21 -29.15
C TYR A 267 14.99 4.08 -30.22
N GLN A 268 14.97 2.98 -30.98
CA GLN A 268 13.93 2.72 -31.98
C GLN A 268 12.54 2.67 -31.35
N TRP A 269 12.40 1.97 -30.22
CA TRP A 269 11.14 1.95 -29.47
C TRP A 269 10.72 3.35 -29.01
N ALA A 270 11.63 4.12 -28.41
CA ALA A 270 11.34 5.46 -27.90
C ALA A 270 10.84 6.41 -29.00
N THR A 271 11.36 6.30 -30.23
CA THR A 271 10.89 7.13 -31.35
C THR A 271 9.44 6.85 -31.77
N GLN A 272 8.96 5.61 -31.59
CA GLN A 272 7.60 5.19 -31.96
C GLN A 272 6.61 5.35 -30.81
N PHE A 273 7.09 5.27 -29.57
CA PHE A 273 6.22 5.31 -28.39
C PHE A 273 5.55 6.68 -28.19
N GLY A 274 6.15 7.77 -28.67
CA GLY A 274 5.52 9.09 -28.68
C GLY A 274 4.16 9.09 -29.38
N ASP A 275 4.10 8.55 -30.61
CA ASP A 275 2.85 8.46 -31.37
C ASP A 275 1.80 7.58 -30.66
N ARG A 276 2.23 6.51 -29.98
CA ARG A 276 1.33 5.65 -29.20
C ARG A 276 0.71 6.36 -28.01
N ILE A 277 1.46 7.24 -27.34
CA ILE A 277 0.91 8.08 -26.26
C ILE A 277 -0.16 9.00 -26.83
N ASP A 278 0.12 9.66 -27.95
CA ASP A 278 -0.80 10.61 -28.57
C ASP A 278 -2.10 9.93 -29.04
N GLU A 279 -2.02 8.72 -29.59
CA GLU A 279 -3.21 7.91 -29.94
C GLU A 279 -4.06 7.55 -28.71
N THR A 280 -3.44 7.22 -27.57
CA THR A 280 -4.19 6.96 -26.33
C THR A 280 -4.81 8.24 -25.75
N GLU A 281 -4.13 9.38 -25.90
CA GLU A 281 -4.59 10.68 -25.45
C GLU A 281 -5.80 11.15 -26.29
N GLU A 282 -5.76 10.96 -27.61
CA GLU A 282 -6.86 11.32 -28.52
C GLU A 282 -8.19 10.64 -28.13
N LEU A 283 -8.13 9.38 -27.69
CA LEU A 283 -9.32 8.62 -27.30
C LEU A 283 -9.86 9.01 -25.91
N LEU A 284 -8.98 9.39 -24.98
CA LEU A 284 -9.34 9.59 -23.56
C LEU A 284 -9.44 11.06 -23.17
N THR A 285 -8.42 11.87 -23.46
CA THR A 285 -8.24 13.21 -22.87
C THR A 285 -9.38 14.15 -23.21
N ASP A 286 -9.80 14.21 -24.47
CA ASP A 286 -10.89 15.10 -24.93
C ASP A 286 -12.26 14.44 -24.95
N ASN A 287 -12.33 13.16 -24.60
CA ASN A 287 -13.59 12.45 -24.58
C ASN A 287 -14.51 12.97 -23.48
N ARG A 288 -15.70 13.44 -23.89
CA ARG A 288 -16.74 13.93 -22.98
C ARG A 288 -17.14 12.91 -21.92
N ILE A 289 -17.16 11.61 -22.25
CA ILE A 289 -17.52 10.55 -21.30
C ILE A 289 -16.41 10.43 -20.25
N TRP A 290 -15.15 10.47 -20.67
CA TRP A 290 -14.01 10.39 -19.76
C TRP A 290 -13.97 11.59 -18.80
N LYS A 291 -14.09 12.81 -19.33
CA LYS A 291 -14.19 14.05 -18.53
C LYS A 291 -15.35 13.97 -17.54
N GLY A 292 -16.55 13.60 -18.00
CA GLY A 292 -17.73 13.46 -17.12
C GLY A 292 -17.62 12.37 -16.05
N ARG A 293 -16.65 11.46 -16.15
CA ARG A 293 -16.37 10.37 -15.20
C ARG A 293 -15.15 10.60 -14.32
N THR A 294 -14.40 11.69 -14.53
CA THR A 294 -13.13 11.95 -13.82
C THR A 294 -13.02 13.38 -13.28
N GLU A 295 -13.61 14.36 -13.96
CA GLU A 295 -13.63 15.75 -13.49
C GLU A 295 -14.50 15.86 -12.23
N GLY A 296 -13.97 16.52 -11.20
CA GLY A 296 -14.69 16.76 -9.93
C GLY A 296 -14.92 15.50 -9.07
N ILE A 297 -14.32 14.36 -9.41
CA ILE A 297 -14.40 13.13 -8.61
C ILE A 297 -13.14 12.98 -7.77
N GLY A 298 -13.32 12.62 -6.50
CA GLY A 298 -12.22 12.34 -5.58
C GLY A 298 -11.31 13.53 -5.32
N VAL A 299 -11.89 14.73 -5.21
CA VAL A 299 -11.17 15.99 -4.99
C VAL A 299 -10.45 15.96 -3.64
N VAL A 300 -9.15 16.23 -3.65
CA VAL A 300 -8.32 16.28 -2.44
C VAL A 300 -7.65 17.65 -2.34
N SER A 301 -7.85 18.34 -1.22
CA SER A 301 -7.18 19.60 -0.95
C SER A 301 -5.69 19.40 -0.68
N ALA A 302 -4.85 20.37 -1.00
CA ALA A 302 -3.41 20.31 -0.73
C ALA A 302 -3.08 20.09 0.77
N ALA A 303 -3.86 20.70 1.67
CA ALA A 303 -3.68 20.55 3.11
C ALA A 303 -4.02 19.13 3.58
N ASP A 304 -5.11 18.56 3.08
CA ASP A 304 -5.52 17.21 3.43
C ASP A 304 -4.56 16.18 2.84
N ALA A 305 -4.10 16.36 1.60
CA ALA A 305 -3.09 15.50 0.98
C ALA A 305 -1.83 15.37 1.84
N LEU A 306 -1.35 16.49 2.41
CA LEU A 306 -0.19 16.50 3.30
C LEU A 306 -0.49 15.83 4.65
N ASN A 307 -1.65 16.13 5.26
CA ASN A 307 -2.06 15.54 6.55
C ASN A 307 -2.22 14.02 6.48
N TYR A 308 -2.71 13.52 5.34
CA TYR A 308 -2.90 12.10 5.05
C TYR A 308 -1.61 11.40 4.59
N GLY A 309 -0.53 12.15 4.38
CA GLY A 309 0.76 11.60 3.95
C GLY A 309 0.77 11.11 2.51
N PHE A 310 -0.07 11.70 1.65
CA PHE A 310 -0.04 11.44 0.21
C PHE A 310 1.25 11.93 -0.42
N THR A 311 1.70 11.18 -1.41
CA THR A 311 2.93 11.44 -2.16
C THR A 311 2.72 11.08 -3.63
N GLY A 312 3.67 11.46 -4.49
CA GLY A 312 3.59 11.20 -5.93
C GLY A 312 2.48 11.97 -6.62
N VAL A 313 1.85 11.30 -7.58
CA VAL A 313 0.79 11.86 -8.43
C VAL A 313 -0.40 12.36 -7.61
N MET A 314 -0.74 11.69 -6.49
CA MET A 314 -1.83 12.13 -5.61
C MET A 314 -1.55 13.50 -4.98
N LEU A 315 -0.29 13.79 -4.63
CA LEU A 315 0.12 15.06 -4.05
C LEU A 315 0.29 16.15 -5.13
N ARG A 316 0.87 15.78 -6.28
CA ARG A 316 1.04 16.68 -7.43
C ARG A 316 -0.28 17.10 -8.05
N GLY A 317 -1.26 16.19 -8.13
CA GLY A 317 -2.60 16.48 -8.63
C GLY A 317 -3.32 17.57 -7.81
N SER A 318 -3.07 17.62 -6.50
CA SER A 318 -3.62 18.62 -5.58
C SER A 318 -2.88 19.97 -5.58
N GLY A 319 -1.93 20.19 -6.49
CA GLY A 319 -1.23 21.48 -6.65
C GLY A 319 0.05 21.65 -5.84
N VAL A 320 0.56 20.60 -5.19
CA VAL A 320 1.83 20.67 -4.45
C VAL A 320 2.99 20.21 -5.35
N PRO A 321 3.93 21.10 -5.72
CA PRO A 321 5.06 20.76 -6.59
C PRO A 321 6.14 19.99 -5.81
N TRP A 322 5.90 18.70 -5.56
CA TRP A 322 6.82 17.82 -4.85
C TRP A 322 7.18 16.58 -5.68
N ASP A 323 8.49 16.37 -5.87
CA ASP A 323 9.08 15.18 -6.49
C ASP A 323 10.46 14.95 -5.85
N ILE A 324 10.72 13.72 -5.38
CA ILE A 324 12.00 13.36 -4.74
C ILE A 324 13.15 13.45 -5.74
N ARG A 325 12.93 13.14 -7.03
CA ARG A 325 13.99 13.18 -8.05
C ARG A 325 14.58 14.58 -8.25
N LYS A 326 13.80 15.64 -7.99
CA LYS A 326 14.24 17.04 -8.07
C LYS A 326 14.68 17.59 -6.72
N SER A 327 13.91 17.32 -5.66
CA SER A 327 14.17 17.87 -4.33
C SER A 327 15.35 17.20 -3.62
N GLN A 328 15.47 15.87 -3.77
CA GLN A 328 16.52 15.03 -3.18
C GLN A 328 17.05 14.05 -4.24
N PRO A 329 17.80 14.55 -5.24
CA PRO A 329 18.22 13.73 -6.37
C PRO A 329 19.08 12.55 -5.91
N TYR A 330 18.81 11.39 -6.50
CA TYR A 330 19.58 10.15 -6.34
C TYR A 330 20.07 9.65 -7.71
N ASP A 331 21.03 8.73 -7.71
CA ASP A 331 21.70 8.23 -8.92
C ASP A 331 22.12 9.36 -9.89
N ALA A 332 21.65 9.33 -11.14
CA ALA A 332 21.97 10.33 -12.16
C ALA A 332 20.85 11.36 -12.41
N TYR A 333 19.82 11.44 -11.56
CA TYR A 333 18.71 12.39 -11.74
C TYR A 333 19.14 13.86 -11.67
N GLY A 334 20.29 14.15 -11.04
CA GLY A 334 20.87 15.50 -10.99
C GLY A 334 21.53 15.96 -12.30
N GLU A 335 21.82 15.04 -13.22
CA GLU A 335 22.48 15.34 -14.50
C GLU A 335 21.49 15.42 -15.67
N VAL A 336 20.26 14.92 -15.49
CA VAL A 336 19.20 14.91 -16.52
C VAL A 336 18.20 16.04 -16.33
N GLU A 337 17.72 16.57 -17.44
CA GLU A 337 16.76 17.68 -17.49
C GLU A 337 15.37 17.18 -17.85
N PHE A 338 14.43 17.41 -16.95
CA PHE A 338 13.01 17.08 -17.10
C PHE A 338 12.15 18.03 -16.27
N ASP A 339 10.88 18.12 -16.64
CA ASP A 339 9.89 18.95 -15.94
C ASP A 339 8.93 18.05 -15.14
N VAL A 340 8.34 18.59 -14.08
CA VAL A 340 7.42 17.84 -13.20
C VAL A 340 6.00 18.40 -13.41
N PRO A 341 5.02 17.57 -13.79
CA PRO A 341 3.65 18.01 -13.98
C PRO A 341 2.94 18.21 -12.64
N VAL A 342 2.12 19.25 -12.53
CA VAL A 342 1.39 19.61 -11.30
C VAL A 342 -0.04 19.97 -11.67
N GLY A 343 -1.01 19.34 -11.01
CA GLY A 343 -2.43 19.62 -11.16
C GLY A 343 -2.88 20.86 -10.40
N ILE A 344 -4.15 21.24 -10.51
CA ILE A 344 -4.69 22.46 -9.89
C ILE A 344 -5.86 22.14 -8.97
N ASN A 345 -6.77 21.28 -9.43
CA ASN A 345 -8.05 21.01 -8.81
C ASN A 345 -7.98 19.84 -7.81
N GLY A 346 -7.03 18.92 -7.97
CA GLY A 346 -6.90 17.75 -7.10
C GLY A 346 -7.87 16.61 -7.40
N ASP A 347 -8.49 16.62 -8.57
CA ASP A 347 -9.44 15.59 -9.02
C ASP A 347 -8.76 14.40 -9.73
N CYS A 348 -9.58 13.43 -10.14
CA CYS A 348 -9.10 12.26 -10.86
C CYS A 348 -8.55 12.59 -12.25
N TYR A 349 -9.09 13.64 -12.91
CA TYR A 349 -8.67 14.07 -14.24
C TYR A 349 -7.27 14.70 -14.23
N ASP A 350 -6.98 15.61 -13.30
CA ASP A 350 -5.65 16.20 -13.15
C ASP A 350 -4.58 15.13 -12.86
N ARG A 351 -4.92 14.11 -12.07
CA ARG A 351 -4.02 12.96 -11.81
C ARG A 351 -3.80 12.11 -13.04
N TYR A 352 -4.79 11.99 -13.92
CA TYR A 352 -4.63 11.33 -15.20
C TYR A 352 -3.69 12.12 -16.12
N LEU A 353 -3.90 13.43 -16.25
CA LEU A 353 -3.03 14.32 -17.03
C LEU A 353 -1.59 14.31 -16.52
N CYS A 354 -1.38 14.34 -15.20
CA CYS A 354 -0.05 14.23 -14.60
C CYS A 354 0.67 12.94 -15.05
N ARG A 355 -0.02 11.80 -15.11
CA ARG A 355 0.56 10.53 -15.60
C ARG A 355 0.87 10.58 -17.09
N MET A 356 0.00 11.21 -17.89
CA MET A 356 0.21 11.38 -19.33
C MET A 356 1.45 12.24 -19.61
N GLU A 357 1.63 13.32 -18.86
CA GLU A 357 2.83 14.15 -18.96
C GLU A 357 4.08 13.43 -18.41
N GLU A 358 3.95 12.62 -17.34
CA GLU A 358 5.05 11.80 -16.83
C GLU A 358 5.56 10.79 -17.87
N PHE A 359 4.72 10.24 -18.76
CA PHE A 359 5.21 9.43 -19.89
C PHE A 359 6.16 10.21 -20.80
N ARG A 360 5.76 11.43 -21.18
CA ARG A 360 6.55 12.30 -22.06
C ARG A 360 7.87 12.70 -21.41
N GLN A 361 7.84 13.01 -20.13
CA GLN A 361 9.06 13.35 -19.37
C GLN A 361 9.97 12.12 -19.19
N SER A 362 9.40 10.93 -18.96
CA SER A 362 10.17 9.68 -18.90
C SER A 362 10.88 9.40 -20.23
N LEU A 363 10.19 9.58 -21.37
CA LEU A 363 10.80 9.47 -22.70
C LEU A 363 11.94 10.48 -22.89
N ARG A 364 11.76 11.73 -22.46
CA ARG A 364 12.81 12.77 -22.51
C ARG A 364 14.05 12.35 -21.72
N ILE A 365 13.88 11.77 -20.53
CA ILE A 365 14.98 11.26 -19.71
C ILE A 365 15.66 10.08 -20.41
N ILE A 366 14.90 9.14 -20.98
CA ILE A 366 15.45 7.99 -21.73
C ILE A 366 16.34 8.47 -22.88
N HIS A 367 15.88 9.42 -23.69
CA HIS A 367 16.70 9.99 -24.78
C HIS A 367 18.00 10.63 -24.28
N GLN A 368 17.96 11.36 -23.16
CA GLN A 368 19.16 11.97 -22.57
C GLN A 368 20.12 10.90 -22.04
N CYS A 369 19.62 9.91 -21.31
CA CYS A 369 20.43 8.81 -20.78
C CYS A 369 21.10 8.00 -21.91
N LEU A 370 20.42 7.76 -23.03
CA LEU A 370 21.00 7.09 -24.20
C LEU A 370 22.16 7.89 -24.80
N ASN A 371 22.01 9.21 -24.93
CA ASN A 371 23.03 10.09 -25.51
C ASN A 371 24.24 10.30 -24.59
N GLN A 372 24.04 10.27 -23.27
CA GLN A 372 25.05 10.59 -22.26
C GLN A 372 25.68 9.34 -21.62
N MET A 373 25.34 8.13 -22.07
CA MET A 373 25.76 6.88 -21.45
C MET A 373 27.30 6.74 -21.38
N PRO A 374 27.92 6.76 -20.19
CA PRO A 374 29.36 6.67 -20.08
C PRO A 374 29.84 5.21 -20.16
N ALA A 375 31.06 5.02 -20.66
CA ALA A 375 31.78 3.75 -20.50
C ALA A 375 32.28 3.60 -19.05
N GLY A 376 32.41 2.36 -18.56
CA GLY A 376 32.95 2.10 -17.23
C GLY A 376 32.44 0.80 -16.60
N PRO A 377 32.85 0.51 -15.36
CA PRO A 377 32.33 -0.64 -14.63
C PRO A 377 30.87 -0.42 -14.20
N VAL A 378 30.10 -1.50 -14.14
CA VAL A 378 28.68 -1.51 -13.68
C VAL A 378 28.51 -1.94 -12.22
N LYS A 379 29.61 -2.33 -11.57
CA LYS A 379 29.65 -2.74 -10.16
C LYS A 379 30.75 -1.97 -9.45
N VAL A 380 30.56 -1.75 -8.15
CA VAL A 380 31.62 -1.29 -7.26
C VAL A 380 32.81 -2.24 -7.33
N GLU A 381 34.03 -1.71 -7.36
CA GLU A 381 35.27 -2.49 -7.52
C GLU A 381 35.67 -3.26 -6.25
N ASP A 382 35.01 -2.99 -5.12
CA ASP A 382 35.22 -3.73 -3.87
C ASP A 382 34.56 -5.11 -3.90
N TYR A 383 35.39 -6.14 -4.05
CA TYR A 383 34.96 -7.54 -4.06
C TYR A 383 34.46 -8.08 -2.72
N LYS A 384 34.53 -7.30 -1.64
CA LYS A 384 33.89 -7.65 -0.37
C LYS A 384 32.38 -7.43 -0.39
N ILE A 385 31.88 -6.64 -1.34
CA ILE A 385 30.46 -6.27 -1.45
C ILE A 385 29.90 -6.82 -2.76
N ALA A 386 30.54 -6.49 -3.88
CA ALA A 386 30.14 -6.96 -5.20
C ALA A 386 30.88 -8.25 -5.58
N PRO A 387 30.23 -9.24 -6.20
CA PRO A 387 30.92 -10.46 -6.61
C PRO A 387 31.91 -10.16 -7.76
N PRO A 388 33.12 -10.77 -7.73
CA PRO A 388 34.11 -10.58 -8.80
C PRO A 388 33.65 -11.20 -10.13
N PRO A 389 34.23 -10.77 -11.26
CA PRO A 389 33.93 -11.36 -12.56
C PRO A 389 34.35 -12.83 -12.60
N ARG A 390 33.61 -13.64 -13.35
CA ARG A 390 33.83 -15.10 -13.44
C ARG A 390 35.21 -15.49 -13.96
N ALA A 391 35.82 -14.67 -14.82
CA ALA A 391 37.18 -14.89 -15.29
C ALA A 391 38.18 -14.76 -14.12
N ALA A 392 38.15 -13.64 -13.39
CA ALA A 392 39.02 -13.41 -12.24
C ALA A 392 38.81 -14.42 -11.11
N MET A 393 37.57 -14.84 -10.85
CA MET A 393 37.25 -15.87 -9.85
C MET A 393 37.92 -17.22 -10.14
N LYS A 394 38.12 -17.58 -11.41
CA LYS A 394 38.73 -18.86 -11.80
C LYS A 394 40.26 -18.84 -11.80
N GLU A 395 40.85 -17.65 -11.89
CA GLU A 395 42.31 -17.47 -11.98
C GLU A 395 42.92 -17.01 -10.65
N ASN A 396 42.29 -16.06 -9.96
CA ASN A 396 42.78 -15.49 -8.71
C ASN A 396 42.13 -16.16 -7.49
N MET A 397 42.97 -16.62 -6.56
CA MET A 397 42.56 -17.22 -5.29
C MET A 397 41.75 -16.23 -4.42
N GLU A 398 42.11 -14.96 -4.37
CA GLU A 398 41.41 -13.96 -3.55
C GLU A 398 39.97 -13.73 -4.04
N ALA A 399 39.80 -13.63 -5.35
CA ALA A 399 38.49 -13.50 -5.99
C ALA A 399 37.61 -14.73 -5.70
N LEU A 400 38.20 -15.92 -5.69
CA LEU A 400 37.48 -17.15 -5.32
C LEU A 400 37.03 -17.14 -3.86
N ILE A 401 37.89 -16.70 -2.94
CA ILE A 401 37.56 -16.56 -1.50
C ILE A 401 36.40 -15.58 -1.32
N HIS A 402 36.48 -14.40 -1.94
CA HIS A 402 35.43 -13.39 -1.86
C HIS A 402 34.11 -13.89 -2.44
N HIS A 403 34.13 -14.53 -3.61
CA HIS A 403 32.94 -15.16 -4.19
C HIS A 403 32.33 -16.21 -3.23
N PHE A 404 33.14 -17.09 -2.65
CA PHE A 404 32.66 -18.13 -1.74
C PHE A 404 32.01 -17.52 -0.49
N LEU A 405 32.62 -16.51 0.14
CA LEU A 405 32.09 -15.86 1.33
C LEU A 405 30.80 -15.06 1.05
N LEU A 406 30.75 -14.31 -0.04
CA LEU A 406 29.59 -13.51 -0.42
C LEU A 406 28.32 -14.34 -0.62
N PHE A 407 28.43 -15.53 -1.24
CA PHE A 407 27.27 -16.38 -1.52
C PHE A 407 26.92 -17.35 -0.38
N SER A 408 27.86 -17.65 0.53
CA SER A 408 27.59 -18.52 1.68
C SER A 408 27.11 -17.74 2.90
N LYS A 409 27.86 -16.70 3.28
CA LYS A 409 27.60 -15.85 4.44
C LYS A 409 26.85 -14.57 4.05
N GLY A 410 27.36 -13.86 3.05
CA GLY A 410 26.93 -12.50 2.72
C GLY A 410 27.97 -11.46 3.14
N TYR A 411 27.70 -10.19 2.84
CA TYR A 411 28.48 -9.07 3.34
C TYR A 411 27.85 -8.53 4.63
N ALA A 412 28.69 -8.18 5.60
CA ALA A 412 28.25 -7.53 6.83
C ALA A 412 28.02 -6.04 6.57
N VAL A 413 26.87 -5.53 7.00
CA VAL A 413 26.55 -4.11 6.91
C VAL A 413 26.86 -3.45 8.26
N PRO A 414 27.46 -2.26 8.31
CA PRO A 414 27.72 -1.56 9.56
C PRO A 414 26.45 -1.35 10.41
N PRO A 415 26.55 -1.40 11.75
CA PRO A 415 25.41 -1.16 12.61
C PRO A 415 24.91 0.27 12.43
N GLY A 416 23.61 0.44 12.21
CA GLY A 416 23.01 1.73 11.92
C GLY A 416 21.56 1.63 11.46
N GLU A 417 20.92 2.78 11.35
CA GLU A 417 19.54 2.91 10.89
C GLU A 417 19.47 3.92 9.74
N THR A 418 18.74 3.58 8.67
CA THR A 418 18.54 4.48 7.53
C THR A 418 17.11 4.42 7.05
N TYR A 419 16.56 5.59 6.73
CA TYR A 419 15.36 5.72 5.90
C TYR A 419 15.79 6.26 4.53
N SER A 420 15.63 5.45 3.49
CA SER A 420 15.85 5.87 2.11
C SER A 420 14.53 5.86 1.36
N ALA A 421 14.21 6.97 0.71
CA ALA A 421 13.03 7.10 -0.11
C ALA A 421 13.42 7.42 -1.56
N ILE A 422 12.62 6.92 -2.49
CA ILE A 422 12.69 7.24 -3.91
C ILE A 422 11.31 7.64 -4.42
N GLU A 423 11.29 8.29 -5.58
CA GLU A 423 10.05 8.54 -6.31
C GLU A 423 9.70 7.30 -7.15
N ALA A 424 8.98 6.34 -6.56
CA ALA A 424 8.36 5.29 -7.36
C ALA A 424 7.24 5.90 -8.24
N PRO A 425 6.78 5.23 -9.30
CA PRO A 425 5.72 5.77 -10.16
C PRO A 425 4.39 6.00 -9.41
N LYS A 426 4.15 5.23 -8.34
CA LYS A 426 3.01 5.39 -7.44
C LYS A 426 3.17 6.55 -6.45
N GLY A 427 4.40 6.91 -6.12
CA GLY A 427 4.74 7.98 -5.17
C GLY A 427 5.99 7.67 -4.34
N GLU A 428 6.07 8.22 -3.13
CA GLU A 428 7.22 8.01 -2.26
C GLU A 428 7.22 6.57 -1.73
N MET A 429 8.12 5.75 -2.27
CA MET A 429 8.44 4.45 -1.71
C MET A 429 9.66 4.58 -0.82
N GLY A 430 9.48 4.23 0.46
CA GLY A 430 10.54 4.31 1.46
C GLY A 430 10.90 2.94 2.02
N VAL A 431 12.17 2.74 2.35
CA VAL A 431 12.63 1.58 3.12
C VAL A 431 13.37 2.09 4.36
N PHE A 432 12.89 1.66 5.51
CA PHE A 432 13.54 1.83 6.80
C PHE A 432 14.30 0.55 7.16
N LEU A 433 15.63 0.63 7.12
CA LEU A 433 16.53 -0.49 7.43
C LEU A 433 17.23 -0.24 8.76
N VAL A 434 17.25 -1.26 9.61
CA VAL A 434 18.04 -1.34 10.83
C VAL A 434 19.04 -2.48 10.67
N SER A 435 20.32 -2.18 10.82
CA SER A 435 21.41 -3.14 10.84
C SER A 435 22.02 -3.21 12.24
N ASP A 436 22.28 -4.42 12.71
CA ASP A 436 22.97 -4.73 13.97
C ASP A 436 24.48 -4.98 13.78
N GLY A 437 25.02 -4.77 12.57
CA GLY A 437 26.40 -5.12 12.23
C GLY A 437 26.55 -6.51 11.59
N SER A 438 25.45 -7.26 11.45
CA SER A 438 25.47 -8.61 10.87
C SER A 438 25.23 -8.61 9.35
N GLU A 439 25.25 -9.81 8.76
CA GLU A 439 24.99 -10.05 7.32
C GLU A 439 23.49 -10.04 6.98
N ARG A 440 22.63 -9.93 7.99
CA ARG A 440 21.17 -9.96 7.88
C ARG A 440 20.60 -8.64 8.41
N PRO A 441 19.56 -8.07 7.77
CA PRO A 441 18.89 -6.91 8.31
C PRO A 441 18.19 -7.30 9.62
N TYR A 442 18.43 -6.53 10.68
CA TYR A 442 17.76 -6.73 11.97
C TYR A 442 16.27 -6.41 11.87
N ARG A 443 15.96 -5.31 11.18
CA ARG A 443 14.58 -4.91 10.86
C ARG A 443 14.56 -4.24 9.50
N CYS A 444 13.54 -4.56 8.71
CA CYS A 444 13.22 -3.89 7.47
C CYS A 444 11.75 -3.53 7.49
N HIS A 445 11.44 -2.24 7.40
CA HIS A 445 10.07 -1.76 7.26
C HIS A 445 9.93 -0.99 5.94
N VAL A 446 8.89 -1.30 5.17
CA VAL A 446 8.64 -0.65 3.89
C VAL A 446 7.49 0.33 4.06
N ARG A 447 7.70 1.58 3.62
CA ARG A 447 6.63 2.57 3.43
C ARG A 447 6.14 2.47 1.98
N ALA A 448 4.90 2.03 1.80
CA ALA A 448 4.26 1.97 0.48
C ALA A 448 3.38 3.20 0.30
N PRO A 449 3.41 3.83 -0.88
CA PRO A 449 2.49 4.92 -1.20
C PRO A 449 1.04 4.44 -1.18
N GLY A 450 0.72 3.28 -1.78
CA GLY A 450 -0.65 2.77 -1.88
C GLY A 450 -1.31 2.48 -0.53
N PHE A 451 -0.53 2.17 0.52
CA PHE A 451 -1.07 1.98 1.88
C PHE A 451 -1.64 3.28 2.45
N ALA A 452 -0.93 4.41 2.27
CA ALA A 452 -1.41 5.71 2.71
C ALA A 452 -2.61 6.18 1.86
N HIS A 453 -2.55 5.95 0.55
CA HIS A 453 -3.64 6.28 -0.37
C HIS A 453 -4.94 5.54 0.00
N LEU A 454 -4.87 4.22 0.20
CA LEU A 454 -6.03 3.41 0.55
C LEU A 454 -6.57 3.71 1.96
N GLY A 455 -5.70 4.06 2.91
CA GLY A 455 -6.11 4.46 4.26
C GLY A 455 -7.06 5.65 4.28
N CYS A 456 -7.06 6.48 3.22
CA CYS A 456 -7.89 7.67 3.12
C CYS A 456 -9.05 7.51 2.12
N MET A 457 -9.30 6.29 1.65
CA MET A 457 -10.40 5.97 0.74
C MET A 457 -11.76 6.41 1.29
N ASP A 458 -12.00 6.28 2.59
CA ASP A 458 -13.24 6.71 3.23
C ASP A 458 -13.47 8.21 3.07
N GLN A 459 -12.45 9.04 3.30
CA GLN A 459 -12.58 10.50 3.22
C GLN A 459 -12.80 10.98 1.79
N ILE A 460 -12.16 10.31 0.82
CA ILE A 460 -12.24 10.68 -0.60
C ILE A 460 -13.54 10.19 -1.25
N SER A 461 -14.08 9.06 -0.80
CA SER A 461 -15.29 8.46 -1.40
C SER A 461 -16.60 8.97 -0.80
N ARG A 462 -16.58 9.64 0.36
CA ARG A 462 -17.78 10.19 1.00
C ARG A 462 -18.50 11.20 0.11
N GLY A 463 -19.81 11.03 -0.05
CA GLY A 463 -20.67 11.89 -0.87
C GLY A 463 -20.60 11.60 -2.37
N HIS A 464 -19.74 10.67 -2.81
CA HIS A 464 -19.70 10.21 -4.19
C HIS A 464 -20.63 9.02 -4.41
N LEU A 465 -20.93 8.74 -5.68
CA LEU A 465 -21.74 7.59 -6.08
C LEU A 465 -20.90 6.31 -6.08
N LEU A 466 -21.57 5.15 -6.00
CA LEU A 466 -20.90 3.85 -6.07
C LEU A 466 -20.00 3.69 -7.31
N ALA A 467 -20.44 4.23 -8.45
CA ALA A 467 -19.69 4.13 -9.70
C ALA A 467 -18.41 5.00 -9.70
N ASP A 468 -18.38 6.07 -8.91
CA ASP A 468 -17.23 6.98 -8.80
C ASP A 468 -16.15 6.39 -7.90
N ALA A 469 -16.52 5.56 -6.93
CA ALA A 469 -15.56 4.84 -6.09
C ALA A 469 -14.61 3.97 -6.92
N VAL A 470 -15.09 3.40 -8.03
CA VAL A 470 -14.26 2.61 -8.96
C VAL A 470 -13.21 3.50 -9.64
N ALA A 471 -13.59 4.70 -10.08
CA ALA A 471 -12.63 5.66 -10.65
C ALA A 471 -11.61 6.12 -9.61
N ILE A 472 -12.05 6.38 -8.37
CA ILE A 472 -11.16 6.73 -7.25
C ILE A 472 -10.11 5.63 -7.02
N ILE A 473 -10.53 4.37 -6.96
CA ILE A 473 -9.62 3.21 -6.82
C ILE A 473 -8.59 3.17 -7.95
N GLY A 474 -9.04 3.34 -9.20
CA GLY A 474 -8.15 3.36 -10.37
C GLY A 474 -7.14 4.51 -10.32
N THR A 475 -7.55 5.70 -9.86
CA THR A 475 -6.64 6.86 -9.77
C THR A 475 -5.63 6.79 -8.63
N MET A 476 -5.89 6.00 -7.58
CA MET A 476 -4.91 5.74 -6.52
C MET A 476 -3.84 4.74 -6.96
N ASP A 477 -4.05 4.03 -8.08
CA ASP A 477 -3.12 3.06 -8.64
C ASP A 477 -2.69 1.99 -7.63
N LEU A 478 -3.68 1.30 -7.04
CA LEU A 478 -3.46 0.36 -5.95
C LEU A 478 -2.95 -0.99 -6.45
N VAL A 479 -1.79 -1.40 -5.95
CA VAL A 479 -1.27 -2.76 -6.11
C VAL A 479 -1.20 -3.42 -4.73
N PHE A 480 -2.03 -4.43 -4.49
CA PHE A 480 -2.17 -5.01 -3.14
C PHE A 480 -0.93 -5.72 -2.63
N GLY A 481 0.03 -6.05 -3.50
CA GLY A 481 1.33 -6.59 -3.09
C GLY A 481 2.16 -5.62 -2.26
N GLU A 482 2.02 -4.31 -2.46
CA GLU A 482 2.68 -3.30 -1.63
C GLU A 482 1.83 -2.82 -0.45
N VAL A 483 0.51 -2.98 -0.51
CA VAL A 483 -0.38 -2.63 0.61
C VAL A 483 -0.25 -3.68 1.71
N ASP A 484 -0.31 -4.96 1.34
CA ASP A 484 -0.31 -6.11 2.24
C ASP A 484 1.09 -6.75 2.32
N ARG A 485 1.87 -6.41 3.35
CA ARG A 485 3.30 -6.81 3.42
C ARG A 485 3.66 -7.59 4.66
#